data_AF-A0A7V9U7T8-F1
#
_entry.id   AF-A0A7V9U7T8-F1
#
_cell.length_a   1.000
_cell.length_b   1.000
_cell.length_c   1.000
_cell.angle_alpha   90.00
_cell.angle_beta   90.00
_cell.angle_gamma   90.00
#
_symmetry.space_group_name_H-M   'P 1'
#
loop_
_entity.id
_entity.type
_entity.pdbx_description
1 polymer ?
#
loop_
_entity_poly.entity_id
_entity_poly.type
_entity_poly.pdbx_seq_one_letter_code
_entity_poly.pdbx_strand_id
1 'polypeptide(L)'
;MRTSHRLATLAVGTLAVAPFLGMGQALADDGDVMANLQPVELNGVSASGTAWVKVRGTTIDVTMQASGLLADNPHAAHIHFGDDARHECPVAADDTDGSGTINTTEGGPAYGPVTVSLTTSGDTSP
;
A
#
# COMPACT_ATOMS: atom_id res chain seq x y z
N MET A 1 -36.26 75.37 20.25
CA MET A 1 -34.81 75.04 20.20
C MET A 1 -34.73 73.55 19.93
N ARG A 2 -34.39 73.13 18.70
CA ARG A 2 -33.03 72.75 18.25
C ARG A 2 -32.47 71.58 19.08
N THR A 3 -32.09 70.40 18.57
CA THR A 3 -31.90 69.88 17.20
C THR A 3 -31.54 68.38 17.37
N SER A 4 -32.25 67.51 16.66
CA SER A 4 -31.77 66.41 15.79
C SER A 4 -30.70 65.37 16.21
N HIS A 5 -31.08 64.09 15.94
CA HIS A 5 -30.38 63.00 15.21
C HIS A 5 -29.05 62.44 15.77
N ARG A 6 -28.66 61.17 15.64
CA ARG A 6 -29.24 59.81 15.37
C ARG A 6 -27.99 58.88 15.30
N LEU A 7 -28.15 57.61 15.72
CA LEU A 7 -27.29 56.41 15.48
C LEU A 7 -25.86 56.38 16.09
N ALA A 8 -25.54 55.45 17.00
CA ALA A 8 -25.21 54.01 16.81
C ALA A 8 -23.86 53.85 16.06
N THR A 9 -22.85 53.14 16.58
CA THR A 9 -22.83 51.69 16.87
C THR A 9 -21.70 51.29 17.84
N LEU A 10 -21.97 50.22 18.60
CA LEU A 10 -21.03 49.44 19.43
C LEU A 10 -20.01 48.67 18.58
N ALA A 11 -18.80 48.47 19.13
CA ALA A 11 -18.14 47.17 19.13
C ALA A 11 -17.23 47.06 20.37
N VAL A 12 -17.73 46.35 21.38
CA VAL A 12 -16.98 45.86 22.54
C VAL A 12 -16.19 44.62 22.09
N GLY A 13 -14.96 44.49 22.59
CA GLY A 13 -13.98 43.51 22.15
C GLY A 13 -14.36 42.05 22.34
N THR A 14 -13.69 41.19 21.58
CA THR A 14 -13.68 39.75 21.75
C THR A 14 -12.26 39.19 21.74
N LEU A 15 -12.12 38.17 22.58
CA LEU A 15 -10.96 37.46 23.08
C LEU A 15 -9.90 37.07 22.04
N ALA A 16 -8.65 37.09 22.51
CA ALA A 16 -7.50 36.45 21.89
C ALA A 16 -7.78 34.95 21.61
N VAL A 17 -7.80 34.59 20.33
CA VAL A 17 -7.76 33.21 19.86
C VAL A 17 -6.30 32.76 19.87
N ALA A 18 -5.97 31.78 20.70
CA ALA A 18 -4.68 31.10 20.67
C ALA A 18 -4.54 30.31 19.35
N PRO A 19 -3.45 30.45 18.59
CA PRO A 19 -3.27 29.68 17.37
C PRO A 19 -2.76 28.28 17.73
N PHE A 20 -3.68 27.32 17.87
CA PHE A 20 -3.36 25.91 17.60
C PHE A 20 -3.38 25.69 16.08
N LEU A 21 -2.47 26.38 15.37
CA LEU A 21 -2.24 26.19 13.94
C LEU A 21 -0.97 25.34 13.80
N GLY A 22 -1.11 24.04 13.50
CA GLY A 22 0.08 23.25 13.17
C GLY A 22 0.00 21.73 13.25
N MET A 23 -1.17 21.11 13.44
CA MET A 23 -1.32 19.68 13.18
C MET A 23 -2.19 19.52 11.94
N GLY A 24 -1.57 19.59 10.77
CA GLY A 24 -2.21 19.07 9.56
C GLY A 24 -2.46 17.60 9.80
N GLN A 25 -3.73 17.19 9.89
CA GLN A 25 -4.06 15.77 9.86
C GLN A 25 -3.64 15.29 8.48
N ALA A 26 -2.70 14.35 8.41
CA ALA A 26 -2.50 13.57 7.20
C ALA A 26 -3.80 12.79 6.99
N LEU A 27 -4.69 13.32 6.14
CA LEU A 27 -5.77 12.53 5.59
C LEU A 27 -5.08 11.50 4.69
N ALA A 28 -5.00 10.26 5.14
CA ALA A 28 -4.64 9.18 4.24
C ALA A 28 -5.75 9.10 3.19
N ASP A 29 -5.33 9.10 1.91
CA ASP A 29 -6.26 8.98 0.80
C ASP A 29 -6.84 7.55 0.79
N ASP A 30 -8.16 7.45 0.79
CA ASP A 30 -8.84 6.16 0.69
C ASP A 30 -8.77 5.69 -0.76
N GLY A 31 -8.55 4.40 -0.99
CA GLY A 31 -8.41 3.87 -2.34
C GLY A 31 -8.68 2.38 -2.43
N ASP A 32 -9.14 1.95 -3.61
CA ASP A 32 -9.37 0.55 -3.93
C ASP A 32 -8.61 0.21 -5.22
N VAL A 33 -7.80 -0.86 -5.18
CA VAL A 33 -7.08 -1.37 -6.35
C VAL A 33 -7.31 -2.88 -6.49
N MET A 34 -7.30 -3.35 -7.74
CA MET A 34 -7.41 -4.76 -8.08
C MET A 34 -6.29 -5.12 -9.06
N ALA A 35 -5.68 -6.30 -8.87
CA ALA A 35 -4.73 -6.88 -9.80
C ALA A 35 -5.12 -8.33 -10.16
N ASN A 36 -4.92 -8.68 -11.42
CA ASN A 36 -4.91 -10.08 -11.87
C ASN A 36 -3.46 -10.57 -11.83
N LEU A 37 -3.21 -11.66 -11.13
CA LEU A 37 -1.89 -12.25 -10.94
C LEU A 37 -1.69 -13.36 -11.97
N GLN A 38 -0.56 -13.32 -12.67
CA GLN A 38 -0.13 -14.35 -13.61
C GLN A 38 1.02 -15.16 -13.00
N PRO A 39 1.26 -16.39 -13.51
CA PRO A 39 2.42 -17.16 -13.09
C PRO A 39 3.71 -16.39 -13.31
N VAL A 40 4.66 -16.54 -12.39
CA VAL A 40 6.03 -16.09 -12.61
C VAL A 40 6.63 -16.93 -13.74
N GLU A 41 7.28 -16.26 -14.69
CA GLU A 41 7.90 -16.93 -15.83
C GLU A 41 8.95 -17.94 -15.36
N LEU A 42 9.20 -18.97 -16.18
CA LEU A 42 10.20 -20.02 -15.99
C LEU A 42 9.93 -21.03 -14.84
N ASN A 43 9.21 -20.64 -13.78
CA ASN A 43 9.05 -21.47 -12.57
C ASN A 43 8.14 -22.70 -12.72
N GLY A 44 7.60 -22.97 -13.91
CA GLY A 44 6.88 -24.21 -14.21
C GLY A 44 5.58 -24.42 -13.41
N VAL A 45 5.07 -23.39 -12.75
CA VAL A 45 3.80 -23.42 -12.01
C VAL A 45 2.70 -22.71 -12.80
N SER A 46 1.45 -23.14 -12.60
CA SER A 46 0.25 -22.51 -13.20
C SER A 46 -0.44 -21.54 -12.24
N ALA A 47 0.28 -21.10 -11.20
CA ALA A 47 -0.21 -20.23 -10.15
C ALA A 47 -0.77 -18.93 -10.73
N SER A 48 -2.06 -18.67 -10.50
CA SER A 48 -2.74 -17.45 -10.94
C SER A 48 -3.78 -17.04 -9.91
N GLY A 49 -4.21 -15.78 -9.95
CA GLY A 49 -5.15 -15.29 -8.96
C GLY A 49 -5.59 -13.85 -9.15
N THR A 50 -6.30 -13.35 -8.15
CA THR A 50 -6.69 -11.95 -8.02
C THR A 50 -6.35 -11.44 -6.64
N ALA A 51 -5.93 -10.18 -6.56
CA ALA A 51 -5.73 -9.46 -5.33
C ALA A 51 -6.54 -8.16 -5.34
N TRP A 52 -7.23 -7.88 -4.23
CA TRP A 52 -7.92 -6.63 -3.97
C TRP A 52 -7.31 -5.99 -2.74
N VAL A 53 -6.96 -4.72 -2.84
CA VAL A 53 -6.43 -3.92 -1.73
C VAL A 53 -7.33 -2.72 -1.54
N LYS A 54 -7.80 -2.53 -0.31
CA LYS A 54 -8.59 -1.38 0.11
C LYS A 54 -7.84 -0.62 1.19
N VAL A 55 -7.59 0.66 0.98
CA VAL A 55 -6.97 1.56 1.96
C VAL A 55 -8.07 2.44 2.55
N ARG A 56 -8.21 2.42 3.87
CA ARG A 56 -9.17 3.24 4.63
C ARG A 56 -8.46 3.90 5.80
N GLY A 57 -8.15 5.19 5.68
CA GLY A 57 -7.32 5.87 6.66
C GLY A 57 -5.96 5.16 6.84
N THR A 58 -5.69 4.66 8.03
CA THR A 58 -4.46 3.92 8.35
C THR A 58 -4.62 2.39 8.28
N THR A 59 -5.73 1.90 7.72
CA THR A 59 -6.03 0.47 7.61
C THR A 59 -5.92 0.02 6.16
N ILE A 60 -5.29 -1.13 5.95
CA ILE A 60 -5.21 -1.79 4.64
C ILE A 60 -5.88 -3.16 4.75
N ASP A 61 -6.96 -3.36 4.00
CA ASP A 61 -7.62 -4.66 3.84
C ASP A 61 -7.16 -5.31 2.53
N VAL A 62 -6.51 -6.47 2.64
CA VAL A 62 -6.05 -7.25 1.50
C VAL A 62 -6.90 -8.52 1.38
N THR A 63 -7.51 -8.74 0.22
CA THR A 63 -8.20 -9.99 -0.11
C THR A 63 -7.54 -10.61 -1.32
N MET A 64 -7.15 -11.88 -1.22
CA MET A 64 -6.49 -12.61 -2.30
C MET A 64 -7.18 -13.94 -2.55
N GLN A 65 -7.29 -14.32 -3.81
CA GLN A 65 -7.69 -15.66 -4.24
C GLN A 65 -6.68 -16.15 -5.27
N ALA A 66 -6.18 -17.37 -5.08
CA ALA A 66 -5.21 -17.98 -5.99
C ALA A 66 -5.53 -19.45 -6.22
N SER A 67 -5.12 -19.96 -7.38
CA SER A 67 -5.22 -21.37 -7.77
C SER A 67 -3.97 -21.78 -8.54
N GLY A 68 -3.71 -23.08 -8.68
CA GLY A 68 -2.50 -23.56 -9.37
C GLY A 68 -1.19 -23.36 -8.58
N LEU A 69 -1.31 -23.01 -7.29
CA LEU A 69 -0.20 -23.00 -6.35
C LEU A 69 0.34 -24.42 -6.13
N LEU A 70 1.62 -24.53 -5.80
CA LEU A 70 2.25 -25.81 -5.50
C LEU A 70 1.57 -26.48 -4.28
N ALA A 71 1.11 -27.71 -4.45
CA ALA A 71 0.43 -28.45 -3.39
C ALA A 71 1.39 -28.76 -2.22
N ASP A 72 0.85 -28.80 -1.00
CA ASP A 72 1.56 -29.17 0.23
C ASP A 72 2.83 -28.34 0.54
N ASN A 73 2.91 -27.13 -0.02
CA ASN A 73 4.00 -26.18 0.21
C ASN A 73 3.46 -24.88 0.82
N PRO A 74 4.28 -24.15 1.60
CA PRO A 74 3.89 -22.86 2.15
C PRO A 74 3.76 -21.79 1.06
N HIS A 75 2.76 -20.91 1.21
CA HIS A 75 2.51 -19.77 0.33
C HIS A 75 2.41 -18.49 1.15
N ALA A 76 3.56 -17.87 1.43
CA ALA A 76 3.62 -16.63 2.18
C ALA A 76 3.17 -15.43 1.33
N ALA A 77 2.42 -14.51 1.94
CA ALA A 77 1.99 -13.26 1.32
C ALA A 77 2.61 -12.06 2.06
N HIS A 78 3.09 -11.10 1.28
CA HIS A 78 3.78 -9.91 1.78
C HIS A 78 3.36 -8.66 1.01
N ILE A 79 3.54 -7.50 1.63
CA ILE A 79 3.61 -6.21 0.94
C ILE A 79 5.09 -5.88 0.76
N HIS A 80 5.51 -5.67 -0.48
CA HIS A 80 6.87 -5.28 -0.83
C HIS A 80 6.95 -3.80 -1.20
N PHE A 81 8.07 -3.16 -0.87
CA PHE A 81 8.40 -1.80 -1.30
C PHE A 81 9.91 -1.59 -1.19
N GLY A 82 10.49 -0.91 -2.16
CA GLY A 82 11.86 -0.38 -2.08
C GLY A 82 12.05 0.69 -3.14
N ASP A 83 12.73 1.79 -2.79
CA ASP A 83 12.85 2.97 -3.67
C ASP A 83 13.48 2.66 -5.04
N ASP A 84 14.37 1.66 -5.09
CA ASP A 84 15.06 1.21 -6.31
C ASP A 84 14.37 0.02 -7.00
N ALA A 85 13.24 -0.47 -6.48
CA ALA A 85 12.53 -1.61 -7.06
C ALA A 85 11.70 -1.18 -8.28
N ARG A 86 11.52 -2.10 -9.23
CA ARG A 86 10.70 -1.83 -10.44
C ARG A 86 9.20 -1.81 -10.14
N HIS A 87 8.78 -2.35 -9.00
CA HIS A 87 7.39 -2.48 -8.55
C HIS A 87 6.51 -3.30 -9.50
N GLU A 88 7.09 -4.36 -10.06
CA GLU A 88 6.45 -5.25 -11.01
C GLU A 88 6.80 -6.71 -10.73
N CYS A 89 6.12 -7.64 -11.40
CA CYS A 89 6.48 -9.05 -11.34
C CYS A 89 7.82 -9.29 -12.06
N PRO A 90 8.66 -10.22 -11.57
CA PRO A 90 9.86 -10.65 -12.28
C PRO A 90 9.53 -11.23 -13.67
N VAL A 91 10.46 -11.06 -14.60
CA VAL A 91 10.40 -11.56 -15.98
C VAL A 91 11.54 -12.53 -16.25
N ALA A 92 11.49 -13.30 -17.33
CA ALA A 92 12.50 -14.30 -17.67
C ALA A 92 13.94 -13.74 -17.75
N ALA A 93 14.10 -12.45 -18.04
CA ALA A 93 15.41 -11.80 -18.05
C ALA A 93 16.02 -11.60 -16.65
N ASP A 94 15.25 -11.81 -15.58
CA ASP A 94 15.72 -11.76 -14.19
C ASP A 94 16.36 -13.09 -13.74
N ASP A 95 16.32 -14.17 -14.55
CA ASP A 95 17.11 -15.40 -14.34
C ASP A 95 18.58 -15.11 -14.64
N THR A 96 19.29 -14.61 -13.62
CA THR A 96 20.67 -14.14 -13.74
C THR A 96 21.69 -15.27 -13.72
N ASP A 97 21.33 -16.42 -13.14
CA ASP A 97 22.19 -17.59 -13.09
C ASP A 97 21.97 -18.58 -14.25
N GLY A 98 20.91 -18.39 -15.04
CA GLY A 98 20.57 -19.19 -16.21
C GLY A 98 20.05 -20.58 -15.85
N SER A 99 19.49 -20.75 -14.66
CA SER A 99 18.94 -22.02 -14.18
C SER A 99 17.64 -22.43 -14.88
N GLY A 100 16.99 -21.50 -15.58
CA GLY A 100 15.66 -21.70 -16.14
C GLY A 100 14.57 -21.62 -15.07
N THR A 101 14.83 -20.95 -13.94
CA THR A 101 13.89 -20.63 -12.87
C THR A 101 14.28 -19.29 -12.25
N ILE A 102 13.31 -18.56 -11.68
CA ILE A 102 13.54 -17.31 -10.96
C ILE A 102 13.39 -17.57 -9.46
N ASN A 103 14.45 -17.34 -8.69
CA ASN A 103 14.44 -17.42 -7.24
C ASN A 103 14.15 -16.07 -6.56
N THR A 104 14.04 -16.06 -5.22
CA THR A 104 13.67 -14.87 -4.44
C THR A 104 14.76 -13.79 -4.43
N THR A 105 16.02 -14.15 -4.61
CA THR A 105 17.13 -13.19 -4.71
C THR A 105 17.08 -12.47 -6.06
N GLU A 106 16.84 -13.23 -7.12
CA GLU A 106 16.70 -12.73 -8.50
C GLU A 106 15.46 -11.86 -8.70
N GLY A 107 14.34 -12.21 -8.07
CA GLY A 107 13.13 -11.39 -8.10
C GLY A 107 13.22 -10.11 -7.23
N GLY A 108 14.21 -10.03 -6.33
CA GLY A 108 14.36 -8.92 -5.38
C GLY A 108 14.34 -7.52 -6.02
N PRO A 109 15.12 -7.26 -7.08
CA PRO A 109 15.08 -5.98 -7.81
C PRO A 109 13.73 -5.64 -8.45
N ALA A 110 12.88 -6.64 -8.76
CA ALA A 110 11.58 -6.41 -9.37
C ALA A 110 10.55 -5.92 -8.33
N TYR A 111 10.38 -6.67 -7.24
CA TYR A 111 9.33 -6.40 -6.24
C TYR A 111 9.82 -5.64 -5.00
N GLY A 112 11.12 -5.62 -4.69
CA GLY A 112 11.71 -4.94 -3.53
C GLY A 112 11.73 -5.76 -2.23
N PRO A 113 12.30 -5.25 -1.13
CA PRO A 113 12.27 -5.95 0.16
C PRO A 113 10.84 -6.03 0.74
N VAL A 114 10.63 -7.00 1.63
CA VAL A 114 9.40 -7.12 2.40
C VAL A 114 9.28 -5.95 3.38
N THR A 115 8.15 -5.24 3.33
CA THR A 115 7.82 -4.18 4.29
C THR A 115 6.83 -4.66 5.35
N VAL A 116 5.86 -5.50 4.95
CA VAL A 116 4.87 -6.08 5.85
C VAL A 116 4.62 -7.53 5.48
N SER A 117 4.61 -8.43 6.48
CA SER A 117 4.16 -9.80 6.31
C SER A 117 2.65 -9.90 6.57
N LEU A 118 1.90 -10.40 5.59
CA LEU A 118 0.46 -10.68 5.73
C LEU A 118 0.23 -12.08 6.30
N THR A 119 1.10 -13.03 5.96
CA THR A 119 1.12 -14.35 6.60
C THR A 119 1.80 -14.24 7.96
N THR A 120 1.02 -14.30 9.04
CA THR A 120 1.53 -14.17 10.41
C THR A 120 1.70 -15.52 11.14
N SER A 121 1.35 -16.64 10.49
CA SER A 121 1.51 -18.00 11.02
C SER A 121 1.61 -19.02 9.88
N GLY A 122 2.35 -20.11 10.10
CA GLY A 122 2.67 -21.12 9.08
C GLY A 122 4.19 -21.24 8.90
N ASP A 123 4.65 -22.27 8.19
CA ASP A 123 6.07 -22.38 7.81
C ASP A 123 6.40 -21.34 6.74
N THR A 124 7.42 -20.51 6.98
CA THR A 124 7.92 -19.50 6.04
C THR A 124 9.45 -19.58 5.94
N SER A 125 10.03 -20.71 6.29
CA SER A 125 11.48 -20.91 6.19
C SER A 125 11.91 -20.98 4.71
N PRO A 126 13.12 -20.48 4.36
CA PRO A 126 13.64 -20.46 3.00
C PRO A 126 13.82 -21.84 2.36
#